data_AF-B1GRK8-F1
#
_entry.id   AF-B1GRK8-F1
#
_cell.length_a   1.000
_cell.length_b   1.000
_cell.length_c   1.000
_cell.angle_alpha   90.00
_cell.angle_beta   90.00
_cell.angle_gamma   90.00
#
_symmetry.space_group_name_H-M   'P 1'
#
loop_
_entity.id
_entity.type
_entity.pdbx_description
1 polymer ?
#
loop_
_entity_poly.entity_id
_entity_poly.type
_entity_poly.pdbx_seq_one_letter_code
_entity_poly.pdbx_strand_id
1 'polypeptide(L)'
;MMLPIALFTLCLVISLAYACLPTQPVEMTTTTAAPYPCSVCPMIYGSGCLGGVTDVCATAAEVGIMYTLGLIPGYSYGDANTCSTIFSCPLGTTSQVKLPITGTILPGPSLVIAHCQETGANAGTWYYGIPPLVTPVEIVATQCQGIISG
;
A
#
# COMPACT_ATOMS: atom_id res chain seq x y z
N MET A 1 -13.91 -42.30 46.28
CA MET A 1 -15.11 -41.58 45.79
C MET A 1 -14.81 -40.45 44.79
N MET A 2 -13.58 -40.27 44.30
CA MET A 2 -13.20 -39.10 43.47
C MET A 2 -13.32 -39.31 41.95
N LEU A 3 -13.42 -40.56 41.49
CA LEU A 3 -13.43 -40.90 40.06
C LEU A 3 -14.66 -40.41 39.26
N PRO A 4 -15.91 -40.41 39.79
CA PRO A 4 -17.06 -39.96 38.99
C PRO A 4 -17.08 -38.44 38.79
N ILE A 5 -16.47 -37.67 39.71
CA ILE A 5 -16.46 -36.20 39.65
C ILE A 5 -15.56 -35.72 38.52
N ALA A 6 -14.39 -36.35 38.33
CA ALA A 6 -13.44 -35.98 37.29
C ALA A 6 -13.97 -36.23 35.87
N LEU A 7 -14.79 -37.27 35.68
CA LEU A 7 -15.39 -37.56 34.38
C LEU A 7 -16.50 -36.55 34.03
N PHE A 8 -17.27 -36.12 35.03
CA PHE A 8 -18.35 -35.14 34.85
C PHE A 8 -17.82 -33.75 34.48
N THR A 9 -16.73 -33.30 35.12
CA THR A 9 -16.10 -32.01 34.80
C THR A 9 -15.48 -32.00 33.42
N LEU A 10 -14.90 -33.13 32.96
CA LEU A 10 -14.33 -33.24 31.61
C LEU A 10 -15.41 -33.20 30.52
N CYS A 11 -16.58 -33.81 30.74
CA CYS A 11 -17.69 -33.71 29.78
C CYS A 11 -18.21 -32.28 29.62
N LEU A 12 -18.29 -31.52 30.73
CA LEU A 12 -18.82 -30.16 30.73
C LEU A 12 -17.96 -29.19 29.90
N VAL A 13 -16.62 -29.31 29.96
CA VAL A 13 -15.71 -28.48 29.15
C VAL A 13 -15.78 -28.80 27.66
N ILE A 14 -16.06 -30.04 27.27
CA ILE A 14 -16.20 -30.40 25.85
C ILE A 14 -17.47 -29.78 25.26
N SER A 15 -18.60 -29.81 25.99
CA SER A 15 -19.84 -29.17 25.52
C SER A 15 -19.74 -27.64 25.38
N LEU A 16 -18.90 -26.97 26.17
CA LEU A 16 -18.69 -25.53 26.06
C LEU A 16 -17.81 -25.14 24.86
N ALA A 17 -16.98 -26.04 24.34
CA ALA A 17 -16.09 -25.74 23.22
C ALA A 17 -16.80 -25.72 21.85
N TYR A 18 -17.99 -26.30 21.73
CA TYR A 18 -18.70 -26.40 20.43
C TYR A 18 -19.81 -25.38 20.20
N ALA A 19 -20.11 -24.50 21.17
CA ALA A 19 -21.37 -23.75 21.11
C ALA A 19 -21.35 -22.39 20.38
N CYS A 20 -20.21 -21.81 20.00
CA CYS A 20 -20.22 -20.51 19.31
C CYS A 20 -19.05 -20.35 18.33
N LEU A 21 -19.03 -21.10 17.23
CA LEU A 21 -18.40 -20.56 16.01
C LEU A 21 -19.50 -19.95 15.16
N PRO A 22 -19.70 -18.62 15.19
CA PRO A 22 -20.48 -17.96 14.17
C PRO A 22 -19.71 -18.14 12.85
N THR A 23 -20.20 -19.04 11.99
CA THR A 23 -19.85 -19.04 10.57
C THR A 23 -20.41 -17.75 9.99
N GLN A 24 -19.64 -16.68 10.10
CA GLN A 24 -19.96 -15.45 9.40
C GLN A 24 -19.95 -15.80 7.91
N PRO A 25 -21.03 -15.53 7.15
CA PRO A 25 -20.92 -15.56 5.71
C PRO A 25 -19.76 -14.62 5.36
N VAL A 26 -18.72 -15.16 4.73
CA VAL A 26 -17.71 -14.33 4.08
C VAL A 26 -18.48 -13.64 2.98
N GLU A 27 -19.03 -12.47 3.30
CA GLU A 27 -19.43 -11.49 2.32
C GLU A 27 -18.14 -11.21 1.57
N MET A 28 -18.02 -11.81 0.37
CA MET A 28 -17.00 -11.40 -0.57
C MET A 28 -17.35 -9.98 -0.94
N THR A 29 -16.87 -9.03 -0.13
CA THR A 29 -16.82 -7.64 -0.52
C THR A 29 -15.91 -7.63 -1.73
N THR A 30 -16.51 -7.68 -2.91
CA THR A 30 -15.85 -7.26 -4.13
C THR A 30 -15.62 -5.77 -3.95
N THR A 31 -14.54 -5.43 -3.27
CA THR A 31 -14.01 -4.07 -3.24
C THR A 31 -13.59 -3.81 -4.68
N THR A 32 -14.54 -3.39 -5.50
CA THR A 32 -14.25 -2.75 -6.78
C THR A 32 -13.35 -1.58 -6.43
N ALA A 33 -12.06 -1.72 -6.71
CA ALA A 33 -11.08 -0.67 -6.50
C ALA A 33 -11.68 0.62 -7.07
N ALA A 34 -11.73 1.67 -6.26
CA ALA A 34 -12.26 2.94 -6.73
C ALA A 34 -11.55 3.32 -8.04
N PRO A 35 -12.28 3.81 -9.06
CA PRO A 35 -11.66 4.22 -10.31
C PRO A 35 -10.52 5.20 -10.04
N TYR A 36 -9.46 5.10 -10.82
CA TYR A 36 -8.33 6.01 -10.75
C TYR A 36 -8.83 7.47 -10.90
N PRO A 37 -8.62 8.35 -9.91
CA PRO A 37 -9.31 9.64 -9.88
C PRO A 37 -8.60 10.74 -10.67
N CYS A 38 -7.39 10.47 -11.17
CA CYS A 38 -6.55 11.46 -11.83
C CYS A 38 -6.61 11.28 -13.35
N SER A 39 -6.58 12.39 -14.09
CA SER A 39 -6.75 12.40 -15.55
C SER A 39 -5.44 12.64 -16.28
N VAL A 40 -4.56 13.48 -15.74
CA VAL A 40 -3.28 13.85 -16.36
C VAL A 40 -2.13 13.06 -15.75
N CYS A 41 -2.15 12.88 -14.44
CA CYS A 41 -1.16 12.09 -13.74
C CYS A 41 -1.29 10.61 -14.13
N PRO A 42 -0.20 9.92 -14.51
CA PRO A 42 -0.21 8.48 -14.71
C PRO A 42 -0.16 7.73 -13.38
N MET A 43 -0.58 6.47 -13.35
CA MET A 43 -0.25 5.59 -12.23
C MET A 43 1.27 5.38 -12.15
N ILE A 44 1.85 5.62 -10.97
CA ILE A 44 3.30 5.45 -10.73
C ILE A 44 3.66 4.09 -10.13
N TYR A 45 2.70 3.39 -9.54
CA TYR A 45 2.99 2.09 -8.95
C TYR A 45 2.98 1.04 -10.06
N GLY A 46 4.13 0.43 -10.29
CA GLY A 46 4.31 -0.53 -11.36
C GLY A 46 3.51 -1.82 -11.12
N SER A 47 3.12 -2.48 -12.21
CA SER A 47 2.65 -3.87 -12.15
C SER A 47 3.80 -4.88 -12.11
N GLY A 48 5.04 -4.42 -12.28
CA GLY A 48 6.23 -5.25 -12.31
C GLY A 48 7.37 -4.62 -11.51
N CYS A 49 8.36 -5.44 -11.19
CA CYS A 49 9.54 -5.00 -10.48
C CYS A 49 10.38 -4.01 -11.29
N LEU A 50 10.91 -3.02 -10.59
CA LEU A 50 11.79 -2.03 -11.22
C LEU A 50 13.16 -2.65 -11.53
N GLY A 51 13.71 -3.46 -10.62
CA GLY A 51 15.10 -3.95 -10.65
C GLY A 51 15.38 -5.17 -11.54
N GLY A 52 14.36 -5.95 -11.94
CA GLY A 52 14.54 -7.09 -12.83
C GLY A 52 13.46 -8.16 -12.72
N VAL A 53 13.54 -9.17 -13.60
CA VAL A 53 12.55 -10.27 -13.69
C VAL A 53 12.60 -11.26 -12.52
N THR A 54 13.71 -11.28 -11.78
CA THR A 54 13.92 -12.15 -10.60
C THR A 54 13.48 -11.50 -9.29
N ASP A 55 13.20 -10.20 -9.32
CA ASP A 55 12.78 -9.49 -8.12
C ASP A 55 11.37 -9.93 -7.72
N VAL A 56 11.15 -10.05 -6.42
CA VAL A 56 9.81 -10.22 -5.85
C VAL A 56 9.31 -8.83 -5.45
N CYS A 57 8.17 -8.42 -6.00
CA CYS A 57 7.57 -7.13 -5.68
C CYS A 57 6.15 -7.29 -5.17
N ALA A 58 5.80 -6.45 -4.19
CA ALA A 58 4.44 -6.40 -3.72
C ALA A 58 3.55 -5.78 -4.81
N THR A 59 2.39 -6.38 -5.01
CA THR A 59 1.33 -5.87 -5.87
C THR A 59 0.69 -4.63 -5.27
N ALA A 60 0.00 -3.84 -6.10
CA ALA A 60 -0.75 -2.68 -5.66
C ALA A 60 -1.78 -3.03 -4.56
N ALA A 61 -2.40 -4.21 -4.66
CA ALA A 61 -3.37 -4.72 -3.69
C ALA A 61 -2.73 -5.05 -2.34
N GLU A 62 -1.53 -5.66 -2.32
CA GLU A 62 -0.81 -5.98 -1.08
C GLU A 62 -0.30 -4.73 -0.36
N VAL A 63 0.10 -3.71 -1.12
CA VAL A 63 0.50 -2.40 -0.57
C VAL A 63 -0.70 -1.59 -0.09
N GLY A 64 -1.89 -1.86 -0.61
CA GLY A 64 -3.08 -1.05 -0.37
C GLY A 64 -2.93 0.37 -0.95
N ILE A 65 -2.26 0.50 -2.09
CA ILE A 65 -2.03 1.81 -2.69
C ILE A 65 -3.36 2.44 -3.13
N MET A 66 -3.54 3.71 -2.79
CA MET A 66 -4.72 4.49 -3.15
C MET A 66 -4.30 5.84 -3.70
N TYR A 67 -4.96 6.24 -4.78
CA TYR A 67 -4.80 7.55 -5.38
C TYR A 67 -5.96 8.44 -4.94
N THR A 68 -5.64 9.69 -4.63
CA THR A 68 -6.61 10.71 -4.22
C THR A 68 -6.37 11.98 -5.02
N LEU A 69 -7.44 12.61 -5.49
CA LEU A 69 -7.37 13.94 -6.11
C LEU A 69 -7.80 14.99 -5.08
N GLY A 70 -6.97 16.00 -4.88
CA GLY A 70 -7.22 17.10 -3.96
C GLY A 70 -6.08 17.31 -2.96
N LEU A 71 -6.42 17.87 -1.81
CA LEU A 71 -5.47 18.04 -0.71
C LEU A 71 -4.94 16.68 -0.25
N ILE A 72 -3.63 16.61 0.01
CA ILE A 72 -3.00 15.37 0.46
C ILE A 72 -3.48 15.06 1.88
N PRO A 73 -4.10 13.89 2.13
CA PRO A 73 -4.65 13.56 3.45
C PRO A 73 -3.59 13.62 4.57
N GLY A 74 -3.86 14.42 5.60
CA GLY A 74 -2.95 14.60 6.73
C GLY A 74 -1.83 15.64 6.51
N TYR A 75 -1.76 16.27 5.34
CA TYR A 75 -0.74 17.27 5.02
C TYR A 75 -1.39 18.57 4.51
N SER A 76 -0.83 19.71 4.90
CA SER A 76 -1.23 21.02 4.39
C SER A 76 -0.55 21.34 3.05
N TYR A 77 -0.51 20.37 2.15
CA TYR A 77 0.14 20.48 0.84
C TYR A 77 -0.75 19.89 -0.24
N GLY A 78 -0.60 20.43 -1.45
CA GLY A 78 -1.50 20.18 -2.57
C GLY A 78 -2.67 21.15 -2.62
N ASP A 79 -3.51 20.98 -3.63
CA ASP A 79 -4.72 21.73 -3.90
C ASP A 79 -5.77 20.82 -4.57
N ALA A 80 -6.89 21.37 -5.01
CA ALA A 80 -7.94 20.60 -5.69
C ALA A 80 -7.47 19.86 -6.97
N ASN A 81 -6.33 20.25 -7.54
CA ASN A 81 -5.75 19.69 -8.76
C ASN A 81 -4.52 18.80 -8.48
N THR A 82 -4.26 18.47 -7.22
CA THR A 82 -3.12 17.64 -6.85
C THR A 82 -3.56 16.17 -6.76
N CYS A 83 -3.08 15.34 -7.66
CA CYS A 83 -3.18 13.90 -7.52
C CYS A 83 -2.10 13.43 -6.52
N SER A 84 -2.45 12.59 -5.56
CA SER A 84 -1.48 12.06 -4.61
C SER A 84 -1.69 10.58 -4.31
N THR A 85 -0.64 9.94 -3.84
CA THR A 85 -0.71 8.61 -3.27
C THR A 85 0.17 8.55 -2.03
N ILE A 86 -0.31 7.84 -1.01
CA ILE A 86 0.43 7.61 0.22
C ILE A 86 0.38 6.11 0.49
N PHE A 87 1.54 5.49 0.66
CA PHE A 87 1.60 4.09 1.02
C PHE A 87 2.89 3.76 1.75
N SER A 88 2.85 2.65 2.49
CA SER A 88 4.02 2.06 3.14
C SER A 88 4.23 0.66 2.58
N CYS A 89 5.49 0.29 2.38
CA CYS A 89 5.81 -1.05 1.91
C CYS A 89 5.58 -2.11 3.00
N PRO A 90 5.08 -3.30 2.64
CA PRO A 90 4.92 -4.40 3.58
C PRO A 90 6.28 -4.87 4.12
N LEU A 91 6.24 -5.54 5.27
CA LEU A 91 7.43 -6.10 5.90
C LEU A 91 8.18 -7.05 4.95
N GLY A 92 9.51 -6.96 4.95
CA GLY A 92 10.36 -7.73 4.04
C GLY A 92 10.55 -7.07 2.67
N THR A 93 9.89 -5.95 2.39
CA THR A 93 10.09 -5.14 1.19
C THR A 93 10.57 -3.73 1.54
N THR A 94 11.19 -3.06 0.57
CA THR A 94 11.60 -1.65 0.62
C THR A 94 11.01 -0.91 -0.56
N SER A 95 10.69 0.37 -0.37
CA SER A 95 10.27 1.19 -1.50
C SER A 95 11.47 1.49 -2.37
N GLN A 96 11.22 1.46 -3.67
CA GLN A 96 12.18 1.74 -4.72
C GLN A 96 11.53 2.76 -5.63
N VAL A 97 12.30 3.75 -6.06
CA VAL A 97 11.83 4.83 -6.93
C VAL A 97 12.69 4.87 -8.18
N LYS A 98 12.05 5.09 -9.33
CA LYS A 98 12.71 5.25 -10.61
C LYS A 98 12.76 6.73 -10.98
N LEU A 99 13.95 7.24 -11.23
CA LEU A 99 14.15 8.62 -11.68
C LEU A 99 13.94 8.74 -13.20
N PRO A 100 13.38 9.85 -13.70
CA PRO A 100 13.08 10.06 -15.13
C PRO A 100 14.33 10.03 -16.01
N ILE A 101 15.36 10.80 -15.64
CA ILE A 101 16.48 11.13 -16.54
C ILE A 101 17.46 9.97 -16.67
N THR A 102 17.88 9.39 -15.55
CA THR A 102 18.88 8.33 -15.55
C THR A 102 18.25 6.94 -15.68
N GLY A 103 16.94 6.82 -15.49
CA GLY A 103 16.26 5.54 -15.31
C GLY A 103 16.74 4.77 -14.07
N THR A 104 17.58 5.40 -13.23
CA THR A 104 18.18 4.78 -12.05
C THR A 104 17.09 4.49 -11.04
N ILE A 105 17.24 3.33 -10.40
CA ILE A 105 16.38 2.89 -9.31
C ILE A 105 17.13 3.12 -8.03
N LEU A 106 16.52 3.86 -7.11
CA LEU A 106 17.08 4.19 -5.82
C LEU A 106 16.14 3.73 -4.71
N PRO A 107 16.67 3.39 -3.52
CA PRO A 107 15.87 3.21 -2.33
C PRO A 107 15.05 4.48 -2.04
N GLY A 108 13.73 4.30 -1.96
CA GLY A 108 12.82 5.31 -1.47
C GLY A 108 12.69 5.28 0.05
N PRO A 109 11.82 6.12 0.63
CA PRO A 109 11.54 6.12 2.07
C PRO A 109 10.71 4.91 2.51
N SER A 110 10.58 4.71 3.82
CA SER A 110 9.62 3.74 4.39
C SER A 110 8.16 4.12 4.14
N LEU A 111 7.84 5.42 4.25
CA LEU A 111 6.55 5.99 3.91
C LEU A 111 6.67 6.81 2.62
N VAL A 112 6.08 6.30 1.54
CA VAL A 112 6.08 6.98 0.26
C VAL A 112 4.90 7.94 0.23
N ILE A 113 5.21 9.22 0.04
CA ILE A 113 4.21 10.26 -0.20
C ILE A 113 4.55 10.88 -1.54
N ALA A 114 3.78 10.55 -2.56
CA ALA A 114 3.99 11.08 -3.90
C ALA A 114 2.81 11.96 -4.30
N HIS A 115 3.11 12.98 -5.10
CA HIS A 115 2.12 13.91 -5.62
C HIS A 115 2.44 14.29 -7.07
N CYS A 116 1.41 14.62 -7.82
CA CYS A 116 1.48 15.04 -9.20
C CYS A 116 0.40 16.09 -9.44
N GLN A 117 0.72 17.10 -10.24
CA GLN A 117 -0.23 18.16 -10.58
C GLN A 117 -1.05 17.74 -11.80
N GLU A 118 -2.36 18.01 -11.77
CA GLU A 118 -3.23 17.81 -12.93
C GLU A 118 -3.19 18.99 -13.90
N THR A 119 -2.68 20.15 -13.44
CA THR A 119 -2.63 21.38 -14.24
C THR A 119 -1.33 22.15 -14.03
N GLY A 120 -1.03 23.09 -14.93
CA GLY A 120 0.17 23.92 -14.86
C GLY A 120 1.39 23.32 -15.58
N ALA A 121 2.55 23.95 -15.39
CA ALA A 121 3.77 23.60 -16.12
C ALA A 121 4.33 22.20 -15.79
N ASN A 122 4.04 21.71 -14.58
CA ASN A 122 4.49 20.40 -14.10
C ASN A 122 3.36 19.36 -14.13
N ALA A 123 2.33 19.58 -14.95
CA ALA A 123 1.19 18.67 -15.02
C ALA A 123 1.63 17.28 -15.53
N GLY A 124 1.19 16.22 -14.85
CA GLY A 124 1.56 14.85 -15.18
C GLY A 124 2.90 14.37 -14.60
N THR A 125 3.67 15.27 -13.98
CA THR A 125 4.95 14.94 -13.36
C THR A 125 4.77 14.58 -11.90
N TRP A 126 5.27 13.40 -11.52
CA TRP A 126 5.25 12.94 -10.14
C TRP A 126 6.50 13.35 -9.38
N TYR A 127 6.28 13.76 -8.14
CA TYR A 127 7.31 14.04 -7.18
C TYR A 127 7.05 13.23 -5.92
N TYR A 128 8.12 12.68 -5.35
CA TYR A 128 8.09 12.13 -4.02
C TYR A 128 8.60 13.16 -3.02
N GLY A 129 7.90 13.28 -1.88
CA GLY A 129 8.22 14.16 -0.78
C GLY A 129 7.40 15.45 -0.76
N ILE A 130 7.09 15.96 0.44
CA ILE A 130 6.30 17.17 0.64
C ILE A 130 7.20 18.33 1.13
N PRO A 131 7.23 19.47 0.42
CA PRO A 131 7.83 20.70 0.94
C PRO A 131 7.06 21.25 2.15
N PRO A 132 7.71 21.94 3.09
CA PRO A 132 9.15 22.18 3.18
C PRO A 132 9.91 21.07 3.91
N LEU A 133 9.23 20.00 4.36
CA LEU A 133 9.83 18.93 5.16
C LEU A 133 10.95 18.22 4.41
N VAL A 134 10.74 17.99 3.11
CA VAL A 134 11.71 17.36 2.22
C VAL A 134 11.70 18.06 0.86
N THR A 135 12.85 18.09 0.20
CA THR A 135 12.95 18.56 -1.19
C THR A 135 12.30 17.53 -2.11
N PRO A 136 11.27 17.89 -2.90
CA PRO A 136 10.62 16.93 -3.78
C PRO A 136 11.58 16.42 -4.84
N VAL A 137 11.53 15.13 -5.10
CA VAL A 137 12.34 14.47 -6.13
C VAL A 137 11.41 13.94 -7.20
N GLU A 138 11.69 14.27 -8.46
CA GLU A 138 10.91 13.79 -9.59
C GLU A 138 11.08 12.27 -9.74
N ILE A 139 9.96 11.57 -9.89
CA ILE A 139 9.91 10.12 -10.07
C ILE A 139 8.97 9.77 -11.22
N VAL A 140 9.24 8.66 -11.90
CA VAL A 140 8.37 8.12 -12.96
C VAL A 140 7.73 6.79 -12.59
N ALA A 141 8.28 6.11 -11.59
CA ALA A 141 7.69 4.90 -11.03
C ALA A 141 8.15 4.69 -9.59
N THR A 142 7.37 3.94 -8.83
CA THR A 142 7.73 3.45 -7.51
C THR A 142 7.19 2.04 -7.29
N GLN A 143 7.90 1.23 -6.51
CA GLN A 143 7.50 -0.15 -6.21
C GLN A 143 8.02 -0.55 -4.83
N CYS A 144 7.29 -1.42 -4.13
CA CYS A 144 7.83 -2.16 -3.00
C CYS A 144 8.51 -3.45 -3.49
N GLN A 145 9.84 -3.55 -3.33
CA GLN A 145 10.65 -4.70 -3.74
C GLN A 145 11.21 -5.44 -2.52
N GLY A 146 11.35 -6.77 -2.59
CA GLY A 146 11.94 -7.58 -1.52
C GLY A 146 13.35 -7.12 -1.14
N ILE A 147 13.66 -7.10 0.16
CA ILE A 147 14.99 -6.70 0.67
C ILE A 147 16.04 -7.80 0.43
N ILE A 148 15.60 -9.05 0.39
CA ILE A 148 16.42 -10.19 -0.03
C ILE A 148 16.29 -10.33 -1.54
N SER A 149 17.41 -10.19 -2.26
CA SER A 149 17.49 -10.69 -3.63
C SER A 149 17.32 -12.22 -3.55
N GLY A 150 16.37 -12.74 -4.32
CA GLY A 150 16.34 -14.18 -4.62
C GLY A 150 17.63 -14.63 -5.28
#